data_AF-A0A9E3A9X8-F1
#
_entry.id   AF-A0A9E3A9X8-F1
#
_cell.length_a   1.000
_cell.length_b   1.000
_cell.length_c   1.000
_cell.angle_alpha   90.00
_cell.angle_beta   90.00
_cell.angle_gamma   90.00
#
_symmetry.space_group_name_H-M   'P 1'
#
loop_
_entity.id
_entity.type
_entity.pdbx_description
1 polymer ?
#
loop_
_entity_poly.entity_id
_entity_poly.type
_entity_poly.pdbx_seq_one_letter_code
_entity_poly.pdbx_strand_id
1 'polypeptide(L)' 'MSILIDKNTRVMTQGITGKTGQFHTQTSRAYANGKACFVAGVNPKKAGEKIFDIPIFGSVKEAKDKTGATVSVIYVPP' A
#
# COMPACT_ATOMS: atom_id res chain seq x y z
N MET A 1 -3.02 2.70 23.22
CA MET A 1 -3.89 3.75 22.63
C MET A 1 -3.10 4.40 21.52
N SER A 2 -3.61 4.40 20.29
CA SER A 2 -2.96 5.03 19.14
C SER A 2 -3.60 6.40 18.85
N ILE A 3 -2.89 7.27 18.13
CA ILE A 3 -3.39 8.61 17.76
C ILE A 3 -4.00 8.60 16.35
N LEU A 4 -3.20 8.24 15.33
CA LEU A 4 -3.60 8.35 13.92
C LEU A 4 -3.87 7.00 13.24
N ILE A 5 -3.05 5.98 13.54
CA ILE A 5 -3.12 4.67 12.90
C ILE A 5 -3.13 3.56 13.94
N ASP A 6 -3.78 2.45 13.61
CA ASP A 6 -3.97 1.30 14.48
C ASP A 6 -3.96 -0.01 13.67
N LYS A 7 -4.25 -1.13 14.34
CA LYS A 7 -4.32 -2.46 13.71
C LYS A 7 -5.41 -2.60 12.64
N ASN A 8 -6.40 -1.71 12.61
CA ASN A 8 -7.50 -1.71 11.64
C ASN A 8 -7.22 -0.79 10.45
N THR A 9 -6.13 -0.03 10.50
CA THR A 9 -5.73 0.87 9.41
C THR A 9 -5.43 0.08 8.14
N ARG A 10 -6.02 0.50 7.03
CA ARG A 10 -5.85 -0.12 5.72
C ARG A 10 -4.97 0.77 4.86
N VAL A 11 -3.74 0.34 4.62
CA VAL A 11 -2.68 1.12 4.00
C VAL A 11 -2.56 0.78 2.51
N MET A 12 -2.47 1.81 1.67
CA MET A 12 -1.99 1.68 0.30
C MET A 12 -0.58 2.29 0.14
N THR A 13 0.21 1.75 -0.78
CA THR A 13 1.53 2.28 -1.12
C THR A 13 1.54 2.86 -2.53
N GLN A 14 1.71 4.18 -2.66
CA GLN A 14 1.97 4.85 -3.95
C GLN A 14 3.45 4.74 -4.31
N GLY A 15 3.75 4.26 -5.52
CA GLY A 15 5.14 3.96 -5.90
C GLY A 15 5.64 2.60 -5.36
N ILE A 16 4.73 1.68 -5.06
CA ILE A 16 5.04 0.35 -4.49
C ILE A 16 6.06 -0.45 -5.30
N THR A 17 6.13 -0.24 -6.61
CA THR A 17 7.02 -0.97 -7.51
C THR A 17 8.43 -0.38 -7.57
N GLY A 18 8.65 0.81 -7.00
CA GLY A 18 9.98 1.42 -6.89
C GLY A 18 10.80 0.77 -5.77
N LYS A 19 12.14 0.88 -5.82
CA LYS A 19 13.05 0.26 -4.86
C LYS A 19 12.66 0.54 -3.39
N THR A 20 12.44 1.80 -3.06
CA THR A 20 12.07 2.25 -1.70
C THR A 20 10.67 1.77 -1.32
N GLY A 21 9.70 1.86 -2.24
CA GLY A 21 8.34 1.39 -2.01
C GLY A 21 8.26 -0.11 -1.75
N GLN A 22 9.03 -0.91 -2.49
CA GLN A 22 9.14 -2.36 -2.28
C GLN A 22 9.74 -2.67 -0.92
N PHE A 23 10.89 -2.08 -0.61
CA PHE A 23 11.63 -2.32 0.64
C PHE A 23 10.78 -2.00 1.88
N HIS A 24 10.19 -0.81 1.93
CA HIS A 24 9.37 -0.41 3.09
C HIS A 24 8.05 -1.16 3.17
N THR A 25 7.42 -1.49 2.04
CA THR A 25 6.19 -2.30 2.07
C THR A 25 6.47 -3.71 2.56
N GLN A 26 7.56 -4.34 2.12
CA GLN A 26 7.93 -5.69 2.54
C GLN A 26 8.25 -5.73 4.04
N THR A 27 9.11 -4.83 4.52
CA THR A 27 9.49 -4.74 5.94
C THR A 27 8.30 -4.37 6.82
N SER A 28 7.44 -3.44 6.40
CA SER A 28 6.22 -3.10 7.13
C SER A 28 5.23 -4.26 7.21
N ARG A 29 5.14 -5.11 6.17
CA ARG A 29 4.29 -6.32 6.23
C ARG A 29 4.83 -7.41 7.12
N ALA A 30 6.15 -7.51 7.27
CA ALA A 30 6.79 -8.41 8.22
C ALA A 30 6.62 -7.94 9.67
N TYR A 31 6.22 -6.68 9.90
CA TYR A 31 6.04 -6.12 11.22
C TYR A 31 4.59 -6.20 11.71
N ALA A 32 4.39 -6.84 12.87
CA ALA A 32 3.11 -6.89 13.58
C ALA A 32 1.92 -7.27 12.68
N ASN A 33 0.86 -6.45 12.62
CA ASN A 33 -0.33 -6.70 11.80
C ASN A 33 -0.18 -6.26 10.33
N GLY A 34 1.04 -5.89 9.89
CA GLY A 34 1.26 -5.29 8.58
C GLY A 34 0.77 -6.15 7.42
N LYS A 35 0.88 -7.48 7.52
CA LYS A 35 0.37 -8.40 6.49
C LYS A 35 -1.13 -8.23 6.20
N ALA A 36 -1.93 -7.87 7.21
CA ALA A 36 -3.36 -7.60 7.10
C ALA A 36 -3.67 -6.12 6.80
N CYS A 37 -2.79 -5.19 7.20
CA CYS A 37 -3.00 -3.76 7.01
C CYS A 37 -2.68 -3.26 5.59
N PHE A 38 -1.66 -3.81 4.91
CA PHE A 38 -1.28 -3.36 3.57
C PHE A 38 -2.15 -4.04 2.50
N VAL A 39 -3.04 -3.26 1.90
CA VAL A 39 -4.14 -3.78 1.07
C VAL A 39 -4.05 -3.39 -0.41
N ALA A 40 -3.26 -2.37 -0.76
CA ALA A 40 -3.16 -1.90 -2.13
C ALA A 40 -1.79 -1.30 -2.47
N GLY A 41 -1.40 -1.44 -3.73
CA GLY A 41 -0.33 -0.71 -4.37
C GLY A 41 -0.88 0.22 -5.45
N VAL A 42 -0.21 1.34 -5.71
CA VAL A 42 -0.58 2.25 -6.81
C VAL A 42 0.60 2.50 -7.71
N ASN A 43 0.43 2.15 -8.99
CA ASN A 43 1.32 2.52 -10.09
C ASN A 43 0.51 2.55 -11.40
N PRO A 44 0.36 3.73 -12.04
CA PRO A 44 -0.38 3.87 -13.29
C PRO A 44 0.06 2.94 -14.43
N LYS A 45 1.35 2.58 -14.48
CA LYS A 45 1.93 1.77 -15.56
C LYS A 45 1.86 0.26 -15.31
N LYS A 46 1.44 -0.16 -14.11
CA LYS A 46 1.45 -1.57 -13.66
C LYS A 46 0.12 -1.99 -13.04
N ALA A 47 -0.97 -1.32 -13.44
CA ALA A 47 -2.31 -1.66 -12.98
C ALA A 47 -2.68 -3.10 -13.38
N GLY A 48 -3.29 -3.85 -12.47
CA GLY A 48 -3.66 -5.26 -12.66
C GLY A 48 -2.56 -6.26 -12.27
N GLU A 49 -1.32 -5.81 -12.07
CA GLU A 49 -0.27 -6.64 -11.50
C GLU A 49 -0.45 -6.82 -9.98
N LYS A 50 0.33 -7.72 -9.38
CA LYS A 50 0.44 -7.86 -7.92
C LYS A 50 1.89 -7.95 -7.49
N ILE A 51 2.20 -7.42 -6.31
CA ILE A 51 3.50 -7.60 -5.65
C ILE A 51 3.28 -7.97 -4.19
N PHE A 52 3.98 -9.00 -3.72
CA PHE A 52 3.77 -9.55 -2.37
C PHE A 52 2.29 -9.94 -2.10
N ASP A 53 1.54 -10.37 -3.12
CA ASP A 53 0.09 -10.60 -3.05
C ASP A 53 -0.76 -9.35 -2.73
N ILE A 54 -0.21 -8.16 -2.93
CA ILE A 54 -0.93 -6.89 -2.86
C ILE A 54 -1.30 -6.48 -4.30
N PRO A 55 -2.59 -6.25 -4.60
CA PRO A 55 -3.02 -5.81 -5.92
C PRO A 55 -2.53 -4.38 -6.23
N ILE A 56 -2.12 -4.15 -7.47
CA ILE A 56 -1.67 -2.84 -7.96
C ILE A 56 -2.77 -2.20 -8.81
N PHE A 57 -3.12 -0.97 -8.49
CA PHE A 57 -4.14 -0.19 -9.18
C PHE A 57 -3.53 0.99 -9.95
N GLY A 58 -4.25 1.45 -10.96
CA GLY A 58 -3.80 2.57 -11.80
C GLY A 58 -3.98 3.93 -11.12
N SER A 59 -4.92 4.04 -10.17
CA SER A 59 -5.21 5.27 -9.45
C SER A 59 -5.48 5.04 -7.96
N VAL A 60 -5.25 6.08 -7.15
CA VAL A 60 -5.60 6.09 -5.72
C VAL A 60 -7.10 5.90 -5.51
N LYS A 61 -7.92 6.51 -6.38
CA LYS A 61 -9.39 6.40 -6.33
C LYS A 61 -9.83 4.94 -6.46
N GLU A 62 -9.36 4.27 -7.50
CA GLU A 62 -9.65 2.85 -7.73
C GLU A 62 -9.18 1.97 -6.58
N ALA A 63 -7.94 2.18 -6.10
CA ALA A 63 -7.40 1.45 -4.96
C ALA A 63 -8.27 1.61 -3.71
N LYS A 64 -8.71 2.83 -3.41
CA LYS A 64 -9.60 3.12 -2.27
C LYS A 64 -10.93 2.41 -2.43
N ASP A 65 -11.59 2.55 -3.58
CA ASP A 65 -12.91 1.99 -3.83
C ASP A 65 -12.91 0.45 -3.77
N LYS A 66 -11.84 -0.19 -4.27
CA LYS A 66 -11.72 -1.66 -4.31
C LYS A 66 -11.27 -2.27 -2.99
N THR A 67 -10.48 -1.56 -2.18
CA THR A 67 -9.80 -2.14 -1.01
C THR A 67 -10.18 -1.51 0.31
N GLY A 68 -10.92 -0.41 0.33
CA GLY A 68 -11.25 0.32 1.54
C GLY A 68 -10.04 0.94 2.24
N ALA A 69 -8.94 1.19 1.52
CA ALA A 69 -7.76 1.83 2.08
C ALA A 69 -8.11 3.21 2.68
N THR A 70 -7.64 3.44 3.90
CA THR A 70 -7.90 4.66 4.68
C THR A 70 -6.68 5.58 4.75
N VAL A 71 -5.48 5.05 4.50
CA VAL A 71 -4.21 5.77 4.55
C VAL A 71 -3.36 5.43 3.33
N SER A 72 -2.56 6.38 2.87
CA SER A 72 -1.55 6.19 1.82
C SER A 72 -0.16 6.57 2.32
N VAL A 73 0.85 5.77 1.94
CA VAL A 73 2.27 6.14 2.04
C VAL A 73 2.83 6.32 0.63
N ILE A 74 3.62 7.37 0.42
CA ILE A 74 4.07 7.80 -0.90
C ILE A 74 5.59 7.64 -1.02
N TYR A 75 6.01 6.82 -1.99
CA TYR A 75 7.40 6.62 -2.40
C TYR A 75 7.57 6.93 -3.89
N VAL A 76 7.05 8.08 -4.33
CA VAL A 76 7.17 8.60 -5.69
C VAL A 76 8.28 9.67 -5.70
N PRO A 77 9.14 9.73 -6.73
CA PRO A 77 10.12 10.81 -6.86
C PRO A 77 9.48 12.21 -6.86
N PRO A 78 10.24 13.26 -6.52
CA PRO A 78 9.80 14.66 -6.62
C PRO A 78 9.30 15.04 -8.02
#